data_AF-A0A537FZG4-F1
#
_entry.id   AF-A0A537FZG4-F1
#
_cell.length_a   1.000
_cell.length_b   1.000
_cell.length_c   1.000
_cell.angle_alpha   90.00
_cell.angle_beta   90.00
_cell.angle_gamma   90.00
#
_symmetry.space_group_name_H-M   'P 1'
#
loop_
_entity.id
_entity.type
_entity.pdbx_description
1 polymer ?
#
loop_
_entity_poly.entity_id
_entity_poly.type
_entity_poly.pdbx_seq_one_letter_code
_entity_poly.pdbx_strand_id
1 'polypeptide(L)' 'MESIGVGREEIRIALRIVAIVAGGMLMVLPAYINQTLFGRLRISVPVSLAISLQLFVLGVLLFIAAIGPARLERLARAE' A
#
# COMPACT_ATOMS: atom_id res chain seq x y z
N MET A 1 16.77 29.35 -11.79
CA MET A 1 16.45 28.72 -10.48
C MET A 1 15.07 28.06 -10.45
N GLU A 2 14.26 28.16 -11.51
CA GLU A 2 12.90 27.60 -11.58
C GLU A 2 12.85 26.09 -11.92
N SER A 3 13.85 25.56 -12.64
CA SER A 3 13.87 24.14 -13.06
C SER A 3 14.10 23.13 -11.93
N ILE A 4 14.67 23.55 -10.80
CA ILE A 4 14.93 22.68 -9.64
C ILE A 4 13.64 22.38 -8.86
N GLY A 5 12.65 23.28 -8.93
CA GLY A 5 11.34 23.10 -8.28
C GLY A 5 10.47 22.09 -9.01
N VAL A 6 10.40 22.18 -10.34
CA VAL A 6 9.56 21.32 -11.20
C VAL A 6 9.96 19.84 -11.09
N GLY A 7 11.26 19.53 -11.16
CA GLY A 7 11.74 18.15 -11.05
C GLY A 7 11.46 17.50 -9.69
N ARG A 8 11.40 18.27 -8.60
CA ARG A 8 11.04 17.74 -7.26
C ARG A 8 9.57 17.39 -7.13
N GLU A 9 8.70 18.11 -7.85
CA GLU A 9 7.27 17.86 -7.84
C GLU A 9 6.92 16.59 -8.61
N GLU A 10 7.52 16.41 -9.80
CA GLU A 10 7.37 15.19 -10.61
C GLU A 10 7.82 13.94 -9.84
N ILE A 11 8.98 13.99 -9.18
CA ILE A 11 9.49 12.89 -8.34
C ILE A 11 8.53 12.59 -7.19
N ARG A 12 7.97 13.61 -6.54
CA ARG A 12 7.01 13.43 -5.45
C ARG A 12 5.73 12.77 -5.93
N ILE A 13 5.23 13.15 -7.11
CA ILE A 13 4.05 12.54 -7.72
C ILE A 13 4.34 11.07 -8.06
N ALA A 14 5.47 10.79 -8.70
CA ALA A 14 5.88 9.43 -9.03
C ALA A 14 5.98 8.54 -7.77
N LEU A 15 6.63 9.02 -6.71
CA LEU A 15 6.73 8.29 -5.44
C LEU A 15 5.36 8.02 -4.81
N ARG A 16 4.42 8.97 -4.89
CA ARG A 16 3.04 8.75 -4.42
C ARG A 16 2.32 7.68 -5.22
N ILE A 17 2.43 7.69 -6.55
CA ILE A 17 1.83 6.67 -7.41
C ILE A 17 2.41 5.29 -7.06
N VAL A 18 3.74 5.20 -6.92
CA VAL A 18 4.42 3.96 -6.51
C VAL A 18 3.91 3.48 -5.15
N ALA A 19 3.76 4.36 -4.17
CA ALA A 19 3.27 4.01 -2.84
C ALA A 19 1.79 3.55 -2.85
N ILE A 20 0.94 4.16 -3.69
CA ILE A 20 -0.45 3.72 -3.89
C ILE A 20 -0.49 2.32 -4.47
N VAL A 21 0.27 2.06 -5.53
CA VAL A 21 0.34 0.75 -6.19
C VAL A 21 0.90 -0.31 -5.24
N ALA A 22 2.00 -0.01 -4.54
CA ALA A 22 2.61 -0.90 -3.56
C ALA A 22 1.65 -1.18 -2.39
N GLY A 23 0.94 -0.17 -1.90
CA GLY A 23 -0.07 -0.31 -0.85
C GLY A 23 -1.22 -1.23 -1.28
N GLY A 24 -1.79 -1.02 -2.47
CA GLY A 24 -2.84 -1.89 -3.02
C GLY A 24 -2.36 -3.32 -3.27
N MET A 25 -1.12 -3.49 -3.74
CA MET A 25 -0.50 -4.80 -3.89
C MET A 25 -0.36 -5.54 -2.55
N LEU A 26 0.12 -4.86 -1.51
CA LEU A 26 0.26 -5.41 -0.16
C LEU A 26 -1.09 -5.78 0.48
N MET A 27 -2.20 -5.20 0.05
CA MET A 27 -3.53 -5.60 0.51
C MET A 27 -3.97 -6.95 -0.06
N VAL A 28 -3.63 -7.26 -1.32
CA VAL A 28 -4.21 -8.41 -2.05
C VAL A 28 -3.24 -9.59 -2.14
N LEU A 29 -1.96 -9.33 -2.40
CA LEU A 29 -0.95 -10.37 -2.62
C LEU A 29 -0.79 -11.35 -1.46
N PRO A 30 -0.80 -10.94 -0.18
CA PRO A 30 -0.58 -11.88 0.92
C PRO A 30 -1.64 -12.97 0.98
N ALA A 31 -2.91 -12.65 0.66
CA ALA A 31 -3.97 -13.63 0.60
C ALA A 31 -3.75 -14.66 -0.53
N TYR A 32 -3.29 -14.20 -1.69
CA TYR A 32 -2.96 -15.07 -2.82
C TYR A 32 -1.74 -15.97 -2.53
N ILE A 33 -0.69 -15.40 -1.93
CA ILE A 33 0.50 -16.13 -1.46
C ILE A 33 0.12 -17.17 -0.40
N ASN A 34 -0.82 -16.85 0.49
CA ASN A 34 -1.30 -17.78 1.50
C ASN A 34 -1.97 -19.00 0.86
N GLN A 35 -2.84 -18.80 -0.13
CA GLN A 35 -3.50 -19.91 -0.84
C GLN A 35 -2.54 -20.77 -1.66
N THR A 36 -1.54 -20.18 -2.31
CA THR A 36 -0.68 -20.90 -3.27
C THR A 36 0.64 -21.39 -2.70
N LEU A 37 1.26 -20.62 -1.80
CA LEU A 37 2.64 -20.83 -1.34
C LEU A 37 2.71 -21.34 0.09
N PHE A 38 1.96 -20.76 1.03
CA PHE A 38 2.06 -21.12 2.45
C PHE A 38 1.54 -22.54 2.73
N GLY A 39 0.55 -23.01 1.97
CA GLY A 39 0.14 -24.40 1.97
C GLY A 39 1.24 -25.37 1.47
N ARG A 40 2.05 -24.95 0.49
CA ARG A 40 3.18 -25.76 -0.04
C ARG A 40 4.39 -25.75 0.90
N LEU A 41 4.61 -24.64 1.59
CA LEU A 41 5.71 -24.45 2.53
C LEU A 41 5.43 -25.05 3.92
N ARG A 42 4.27 -25.70 4.13
CA ARG A 42 3.83 -26.28 5.42
C ARG A 42 3.89 -25.27 6.57
N ILE A 43 3.71 -23.98 6.27
CA ILE A 43 3.63 -22.94 7.30
C ILE A 43 2.31 -23.15 8.05
N SER A 44 2.34 -23.05 9.38
CA SER A 44 1.12 -23.21 10.17
C SER A 44 0.11 -22.12 9.82
N VAL A 45 -1.16 -22.53 9.71
CA VAL A 45 -2.28 -21.63 9.34
C VAL A 45 -2.33 -20.35 10.19
N PRO A 46 -2.11 -20.38 11.52
CA PRO A 46 -2.12 -19.16 12.33
C PRO A 46 -1.00 -18.19 11.94
N VAL A 47 0.20 -18.69 11.64
CA VAL A 47 1.36 -17.87 11.25
C VAL A 47 1.13 -17.26 9.87
N SER A 48 0.60 -18.04 8.94
CA SER A 48 0.33 -17.60 7.57
C SER A 48 -0.73 -16.48 7.52
N LEU A 49 -1.78 -16.61 8.34
CA LEU A 49 -2.80 -15.58 8.54
C LEU A 49 -2.23 -14.33 9.20
N ALA A 50 -1.41 -14.48 10.25
CA ALA A 50 -0.79 -13.33 10.93
C ALA A 50 0.08 -12.50 9.98
N ILE A 51 0.93 -13.14 9.18
CA ILE A 51 1.76 -12.47 8.16
C ILE A 51 0.88 -11.75 7.13
N SER A 52 -0.18 -12.42 6.66
CA SER A 52 -1.09 -11.85 5.66
C SER A 52 -1.81 -10.60 6.18
N LEU A 53 -2.27 -10.65 7.44
CA LEU A 53 -2.95 -9.54 8.09
C LEU A 53 -2.01 -8.35 8.32
N GLN A 54 -0.76 -8.61 8.73
CA GLN A 54 0.24 -7.56 8.91
C GLN A 54 0.56 -6.85 7.59
N LEU A 55 0.75 -7.61 6.50
CA LEU A 55 1.00 -7.05 5.18
C LEU A 55 -0.20 -6.24 4.66
N PHE A 56 -1.42 -6.70 4.92
CA PHE A 56 -2.63 -5.95 4.60
C PHE A 56 -2.67 -4.59 5.33
N VAL A 57 -2.45 -4.59 6.65
CA VAL A 57 -2.42 -3.35 7.45
C VAL A 57 -1.34 -2.40 6.96
N LEU A 58 -0.14 -2.91 6.65
CA LEU A 58 0.93 -2.09 6.06
C LEU A 58 0.53 -1.49 4.71
N GLY A 59 -0.16 -2.27 3.87
CA GLY A 59 -0.71 -1.78 2.61
C GLY A 59 -1.70 -0.63 2.78
N VAL A 60 -2.62 -0.75 3.75
CA VAL A 60 -3.58 0.31 4.12
C VAL A 60 -2.87 1.57 4.60
N LEU A 61 -1.89 1.44 5.49
CA LEU A 61 -1.13 2.57 6.00
C LEU A 61 -0.35 3.29 4.90
N LEU A 62 0.31 2.54 4.01
CA LEU A 62 1.00 3.10 2.84
C LEU A 62 0.04 3.85 1.91
N PHE A 63 -1.12 3.26 1.64
CA PHE A 63 -2.14 3.85 0.77
C PHE A 63 -2.69 5.17 1.35
N ILE A 64 -3.03 5.19 2.63
CA ILE A 64 -3.47 6.39 3.35
C ILE A 64 -2.38 7.48 3.33
N ALA A 65 -1.14 7.11 3.65
CA ALA A 65 0.00 8.03 3.64
C ALA A 65 0.25 8.62 2.24
N ALA A 66 0.09 7.82 1.19
CA ALA A 66 0.32 8.24 -0.18
C ALA A 66 -0.78 9.17 -0.73
N ILE A 67 -2.05 8.95 -0.37
CA ILE A 67 -3.17 9.83 -0.73
C ILE A 67 -3.06 11.18 -0.03
N GLY A 68 -2.64 11.17 1.23
CA GLY A 68 -2.50 12.34 2.07
C GLY A 68 -3.83 12.78 2.73
N PRO A 69 -3.77 13.34 3.96
CA PRO A 69 -4.96 13.63 4.78
C PRO A 69 -5.92 14.61 4.12
N ALA A 70 -5.41 15.60 3.39
CA ALA A 70 -6.24 16.61 2.71
C ALA A 70 -7.11 16.04 1.58
N ARG A 71 -6.71 14.93 0.95
CA ARG A 71 -7.54 14.24 -0.06
C ARG A 71 -8.57 13.33 0.61
N LEU A 72 -8.20 12.67 1.71
CA LEU A 72 -9.12 11.85 2.50
C LEU A 72 -10.25 12.67 3.11
N GLU A 73 -9.94 13.84 3.67
CA GLU A 73 -10.98 14.74 4.19
C GLU A 73 -11.94 15.25 3.11
N ARG A 74 -11.45 15.47 1.88
CA ARG A 74 -12.33 15.86 0.76
C ARG A 74 -13.23 14.72 0.31
N LEU A 75 -12.71 13.49 0.26
CA LEU A 75 -13.49 12.30 -0.04
C LEU A 75 -14.55 12.05 1.04
N ALA A 76 -14.19 12.20 2.32
CA ALA A 76 -15.09 11.99 3.45
C ALA A 76 -16.17 13.07 3.62
N ARG A 77 -15.97 14.27 3.08
CA ARG A 77 -16.96 15.38 3.08
C ARG A 77 -17.81 15.46 1.80
N ALA A 78 -17.53 14.59 0.82
CA ALA A 78 -18.29 14.50 -0.41
C ALA A 78 -19.47 13.51 -0.32
N GLU A 79 -19.62 12.83 0.82
CA GLU A 79 -20.83 12.12 1.28
C GLU A 79 -21.69 13.05 2.15
#